data_AF-A0A8U0Q587-F1
#
_entry.id   AF-A0A8U0Q587-F1
#
_cell.length_a   1.000
_cell.length_b   1.000
_cell.length_c   1.000
_cell.angle_alpha   90.00
_cell.angle_beta   90.00
_cell.angle_gamma   90.00
#
_symmetry.space_group_name_H-M   'P 1'
#
loop_
_entity.id
_entity.type
_entity.pdbx_description
1 polymer ?
#
loop_
_entity_poly.entity_id
_entity_poly.type
_entity_poly.pdbx_seq_one_letter_code
_entity_poly.pdbx_strand_id
1 'polypeptide(L)'
;MPLREMYLSGSLYDDLQVVTADHAQLMVPLTLEKNLWSSVPGEDTIMNVPGFWLIRRENLEYFPRGSSYWDRCMVGGYLSPKSVLEVFEKLVAGSINWPAIGSVLDYVIRPVVPSETLTLEVQYKTDRHLYVDFLPLLVMDDGASLIAKPHRLAAERHENLWRQSFRVAETVRLRALDQEDRGCRCACLKVTKAVCKLNPALARLSASQLTSAILLLSEKEGDWTQEALADRFLQLLRSLVGHLEAGRLPCALIPKVNLFCELTPVEVDELGYTLYCSLSDPEGLLRTPHSD
;
A
#
# COMPACT_ATOMS: atom_id res chain seq x y z
N MET A 1 25.88 -0.36 1.74
CA MET A 1 24.55 -0.52 2.38
C MET A 1 24.06 -1.93 2.11
N PRO A 2 23.64 -2.71 3.12
CA PRO A 2 23.18 -4.10 2.95
C PRO A 2 21.81 -4.19 2.26
N LEU A 3 21.81 -4.19 0.92
CA LEU A 3 20.61 -4.33 0.08
C LEU A 3 20.66 -5.62 -0.73
N ARG A 4 19.47 -6.15 -1.04
CA ARG A 4 19.29 -7.14 -2.12
C ARG A 4 18.86 -6.43 -3.41
N GLU A 5 18.71 -7.21 -4.47
CA GLU A 5 18.22 -6.72 -5.75
C GLU A 5 16.84 -6.06 -5.60
N MET A 6 16.69 -4.87 -6.19
CA MET A 6 15.42 -4.15 -6.24
C MET A 6 14.52 -4.79 -7.28
N TYR A 7 13.21 -4.82 -7.03
CA TYR A 7 12.26 -5.41 -7.97
C TYR A 7 10.97 -4.60 -8.05
N LEU A 8 10.31 -4.67 -9.22
CA LEU A 8 9.06 -3.95 -9.47
C LEU A 8 7.89 -4.64 -8.76
N SER A 9 6.99 -3.81 -8.25
CA SER A 9 5.71 -4.18 -7.64
C SER A 9 4.69 -3.08 -7.96
N GLY A 10 3.46 -3.25 -7.52
CA GLY A 10 2.40 -2.27 -7.72
C GLY A 10 1.37 -2.70 -8.75
N SER A 11 0.24 -1.99 -8.77
CA SER A 11 -0.92 -2.36 -9.58
C SER A 11 -0.60 -2.43 -11.08
N LEU A 12 0.36 -1.62 -11.55
CA LEU A 12 0.81 -1.63 -12.95
C LEU A 12 1.39 -3.00 -13.34
N TYR A 13 2.31 -3.50 -12.52
CA TYR A 13 2.98 -4.79 -12.75
C TYR A 13 1.98 -5.95 -12.72
N ASP A 14 0.90 -5.79 -11.94
CA ASP A 14 -0.11 -6.81 -11.76
C ASP A 14 -1.32 -6.72 -12.73
N ASP A 15 -1.28 -5.86 -13.74
CA ASP A 15 -2.42 -5.58 -14.64
C ASP A 15 -3.73 -5.23 -13.89
N LEU A 16 -3.57 -4.61 -12.71
CA LEU A 16 -4.66 -4.12 -11.88
C LEU A 16 -4.71 -2.59 -11.85
N GLN A 17 -3.83 -1.90 -12.57
CA GLN A 17 -3.91 -0.44 -12.69
C GLN A 17 -5.07 -0.04 -13.61
N VAL A 18 -5.64 1.13 -13.31
CA VAL A 18 -6.87 1.63 -13.92
C VAL A 18 -6.72 3.09 -14.29
N VAL A 19 -7.52 3.52 -15.27
CA VAL A 19 -7.53 4.87 -15.87
C VAL A 19 -6.26 5.19 -16.66
N THR A 20 -5.10 5.20 -16.01
CA THR A 20 -3.81 5.51 -16.63
C THR A 20 -2.67 4.79 -15.89
N ALA A 21 -1.61 4.45 -16.63
CA ALA A 21 -0.38 3.86 -16.10
C ALA A 21 0.51 4.96 -15.51
N ASP A 22 0.16 5.40 -14.30
CA ASP A 22 0.75 6.58 -13.65
C ASP A 22 1.55 6.27 -12.38
N HIS A 23 1.46 5.05 -11.84
CA HIS A 23 2.13 4.68 -10.58
C HIS A 23 2.69 3.26 -10.62
N ALA A 24 3.93 3.11 -10.17
CA ALA A 24 4.60 1.84 -9.92
C ALA A 24 5.34 1.89 -8.57
N GLN A 25 5.73 0.71 -8.06
CA GLN A 25 6.52 0.60 -6.84
C GLN A 25 7.81 -0.13 -7.14
N LEU A 26 8.93 0.38 -6.63
CA LEU A 26 10.20 -0.30 -6.61
C LEU A 26 10.49 -0.76 -5.18
N MET A 27 10.41 -2.06 -4.95
CA MET A 27 10.71 -2.65 -3.66
C MET A 27 12.21 -2.66 -3.46
N VAL A 28 12.66 -2.21 -2.28
CA VAL A 28 14.08 -2.13 -1.93
C VAL A 28 14.35 -3.02 -0.73
N PRO A 29 14.68 -4.31 -0.94
CA PRO A 29 14.78 -5.26 0.17
C PRO A 29 16.08 -5.03 0.96
N LEU A 30 15.92 -4.73 2.24
CA LEU A 30 17.02 -4.51 3.17
C LEU A 30 17.42 -5.84 3.80
N THR A 31 18.71 -6.01 4.08
CA THR A 31 19.21 -7.17 4.82
C THR A 31 19.47 -6.77 6.27
N LEU A 32 18.79 -7.42 7.20
CA LEU A 32 19.05 -7.32 8.64
C LEU A 32 19.82 -8.53 9.15
N GLU A 33 20.73 -8.30 10.09
CA GLU A 33 21.47 -9.35 10.75
C GLU A 33 20.57 -10.08 11.76
N LYS A 34 20.36 -11.40 11.57
CA LYS A 34 19.37 -12.19 12.33
C LYS A 34 19.49 -12.09 13.86
N ASN A 35 20.71 -11.98 14.37
CA ASN A 35 20.97 -11.96 15.82
C ASN A 35 20.94 -10.55 16.41
N LEU A 36 20.79 -9.51 15.59
CA LEU A 36 20.84 -8.11 16.03
C LEU A 36 19.47 -7.45 16.05
N TRP A 37 18.47 -8.03 15.39
CA TRP A 37 17.15 -7.43 15.23
C TRP A 37 16.04 -8.43 15.46
N SER A 38 14.95 -7.99 16.08
CA SER A 38 13.71 -8.76 16.24
C SER A 38 12.51 -7.91 15.84
N SER A 39 11.40 -8.56 15.48
CA SER A 39 10.12 -7.88 15.20
C SER A 39 9.16 -8.03 16.36
N VAL A 40 8.51 -6.95 16.75
CA VAL A 40 7.47 -6.92 17.78
C VAL A 40 6.16 -6.46 17.13
N PRO A 41 5.08 -7.26 17.17
CA PRO A 41 3.78 -6.86 16.64
C PRO A 41 3.27 -5.59 17.32
N GLY A 42 2.69 -4.66 16.56
CA GLY A 42 2.23 -3.36 17.07
C GLY A 42 1.12 -3.48 18.11
N GLU A 43 0.28 -4.52 18.03
CA GLU A 43 -0.73 -4.87 19.02
C GLU A 43 -0.16 -5.30 20.38
N ASP A 44 1.07 -5.83 20.40
CA ASP A 44 1.76 -6.26 21.63
C ASP A 44 2.54 -5.10 22.28
N THR A 45 2.47 -3.90 21.68
CA THR A 45 3.08 -2.69 22.20
C THR A 45 2.04 -1.77 22.84
N ILE A 46 2.51 -0.75 23.56
CA ILE A 46 1.64 0.30 24.12
C ILE A 46 0.84 1.06 23.06
N MET A 47 1.28 1.06 21.79
CA MET A 47 0.57 1.73 20.70
C MET A 47 -0.70 0.97 20.29
N ASN A 48 -0.74 -0.35 20.51
CA ASN A 48 -1.86 -1.22 20.18
C ASN A 48 -2.39 -1.02 18.74
N VAL A 49 -1.50 -1.09 17.75
CA VAL A 49 -1.84 -0.87 16.32
C VAL A 49 -1.57 -2.15 15.51
N PRO A 50 -2.57 -3.03 15.34
CA PRO A 50 -2.44 -4.22 14.51
C PRO A 50 -2.07 -3.89 13.05
N GLY A 51 -1.25 -4.74 12.44
CA GLY A 51 -0.78 -4.55 11.05
C GLY A 51 0.42 -3.61 10.93
N PHE A 52 0.93 -3.13 12.06
CA PHE A 52 2.20 -2.43 12.17
C PHE A 52 3.14 -3.18 13.11
N TRP A 53 4.43 -2.91 13.00
CA TRP A 53 5.48 -3.65 13.70
C TRP A 53 6.61 -2.71 14.14
N LEU A 54 7.19 -2.99 15.29
CA LEU A 54 8.47 -2.40 15.69
C LEU A 54 9.60 -3.37 15.36
N ILE A 55 10.76 -2.82 14.98
CA ILE A 55 11.97 -3.60 14.73
C ILE A 55 12.98 -3.26 15.82
N ARG A 56 13.11 -4.12 16.82
CA ARG A 56 13.91 -3.87 18.03
C ARG A 56 15.36 -4.31 17.82
N ARG A 57 16.31 -3.51 18.30
CA ARG A 57 17.72 -3.86 18.36
C ARG A 57 17.99 -4.76 19.57
N GLU A 58 18.54 -5.95 19.32
CA GLU A 58 18.82 -6.97 20.33
C GLU A 58 20.31 -7.03 20.73
N ASN A 59 20.64 -7.63 21.87
CA ASN A 59 22.04 -7.97 22.22
C ASN A 59 23.02 -6.77 22.23
N LEU A 60 22.57 -5.57 22.58
CA LEU A 60 23.40 -4.36 22.62
C LEU A 60 24.60 -4.46 23.58
N GLU A 61 24.50 -5.30 24.62
CA GLU A 61 25.58 -5.56 25.57
C GLU A 61 26.75 -6.32 24.94
N TYR A 62 26.47 -7.21 23.99
CA TYR A 62 27.47 -8.04 23.30
C TYR A 62 27.89 -7.44 21.94
N PHE A 63 26.94 -6.81 21.25
CA PHE A 63 27.14 -6.17 19.94
C PHE A 63 26.76 -4.69 20.06
N PRO A 64 27.71 -3.82 20.42
CA PRO A 64 27.44 -2.40 20.65
C PRO A 64 27.02 -1.69 19.36
N ARG A 65 26.53 -0.46 19.49
CA ARG A 65 26.19 0.39 18.34
C ARG A 65 27.38 0.55 17.40
N GLY A 66 27.12 0.39 16.10
CA GLY A 66 28.13 0.32 15.05
C GLY A 66 28.39 -1.11 14.55
N SER A 67 27.86 -2.13 15.25
CA SER A 67 27.97 -3.53 14.83
C SER A 67 27.05 -3.86 13.64
N SER A 68 25.94 -3.12 13.47
CA SER A 68 25.07 -3.19 12.29
C SER A 68 25.17 -1.91 11.47
N TYR A 69 25.10 -2.02 10.15
CA TYR A 69 24.98 -0.84 9.28
C TYR A 69 23.77 0.04 9.65
N TRP A 70 22.68 -0.61 10.07
CA TRP A 70 21.39 0.01 10.37
C TRP A 70 21.33 0.67 11.74
N ASP A 71 22.40 0.55 12.55
CA ASP A 71 22.50 1.26 13.84
C ASP A 71 22.39 2.78 13.68
N ARG A 72 22.72 3.32 12.49
CA ARG A 72 22.57 4.73 12.14
C ARG A 72 21.12 5.20 12.01
N CYS A 73 20.18 4.28 11.78
CA CYS A 73 18.76 4.54 11.61
C CYS A 73 17.96 4.20 12.87
N MET A 74 18.65 3.98 14.01
CA MET A 74 17.98 3.65 15.26
C MET A 74 17.47 4.89 15.99
N VAL A 75 16.24 4.78 16.48
CA VAL A 75 15.61 5.77 17.36
C VAL A 75 15.00 5.02 18.55
N GLY A 76 15.43 5.35 19.77
CA GLY A 76 14.88 4.72 20.99
C GLY A 76 15.10 3.20 21.10
N GLY A 77 16.11 2.65 20.44
CA GLY A 77 16.38 1.19 20.43
C GLY A 77 15.62 0.41 19.35
N TYR A 78 14.90 1.10 18.48
CA TYR A 78 14.19 0.51 17.34
C TYR A 78 14.73 1.06 16.02
N LEU A 79 14.70 0.25 14.97
CA LEU A 79 15.00 0.69 13.61
C LEU A 79 13.84 1.55 13.10
N SER A 80 14.08 2.85 12.91
CA SER A 80 13.05 3.78 12.46
C SER A 80 12.88 3.71 10.93
N PRO A 81 11.67 3.42 10.41
CA PRO A 81 11.41 3.50 8.98
C PRO A 81 11.59 4.92 8.45
N LYS A 82 11.30 5.96 9.26
CA LYS A 82 11.54 7.36 8.90
C LYS A 82 13.02 7.64 8.68
N SER A 83 13.89 7.25 9.62
CA SER A 83 15.35 7.42 9.46
C SER A 83 15.91 6.58 8.29
N VAL A 84 15.32 5.41 8.02
CA VAL A 84 15.66 4.64 6.81
C VAL A 84 15.29 5.43 5.56
N LEU A 85 14.07 5.97 5.47
CA LEU A 85 13.63 6.79 4.33
C LEU A 85 14.55 8.00 4.13
N GLU A 86 14.93 8.71 5.17
CA GLU A 86 15.87 9.86 5.09
C GLU A 86 17.25 9.47 4.53
N VAL A 87 17.76 8.28 4.89
CA VAL A 87 19.02 7.76 4.32
C VAL A 87 18.86 7.48 2.83
N PHE A 88 17.72 6.89 2.44
CA PHE A 88 17.44 6.62 1.03
C PHE A 88 17.16 7.89 0.23
N GLU A 89 16.55 8.92 0.82
CA GLU A 89 16.28 10.19 0.15
C GLU A 89 17.59 10.84 -0.26
N LYS A 90 18.58 10.87 0.64
CA LYS A 90 19.93 11.37 0.33
C LYS A 90 20.61 10.58 -0.78
N LEU A 91 20.36 9.28 -0.87
CA LEU A 91 20.92 8.43 -1.92
C LEU A 91 20.21 8.68 -3.26
N VAL A 92 18.88 8.62 -3.27
CA VAL A 92 18.03 8.80 -4.45
C VAL A 92 18.20 10.21 -4.99
N ALA A 93 18.02 11.26 -4.18
CA ALA A 93 18.12 12.63 -4.64
C ALA A 93 19.57 13.10 -4.87
N GLY A 94 20.52 12.62 -4.06
CA GLY A 94 21.87 13.21 -4.00
C GLY A 94 22.99 12.39 -4.65
N SER A 95 22.85 11.07 -4.79
CA SER A 95 23.96 10.20 -5.24
C SER A 95 23.75 9.60 -6.62
N ILE A 96 22.51 9.50 -7.09
CA ILE A 96 22.19 8.92 -8.41
C ILE A 96 22.11 10.02 -9.46
N ASN A 97 22.83 9.84 -10.56
CA ASN A 97 22.77 10.74 -11.72
C ASN A 97 21.56 10.39 -12.61
N TRP A 98 20.36 10.77 -12.18
CA TRP A 98 19.11 10.55 -12.92
C TRP A 98 19.12 11.13 -14.34
N PRO A 99 19.67 12.34 -14.60
CA PRO A 99 19.76 12.86 -15.98
C PRO A 99 20.57 11.96 -16.92
N ALA A 100 21.66 11.36 -16.44
CA ALA A 100 22.44 10.43 -17.25
C ALA A 100 21.67 9.14 -17.56
N ILE A 101 20.97 8.58 -16.56
CA ILE A 101 20.10 7.40 -16.75
C ILE A 101 18.97 7.72 -17.73
N GLY A 102 18.31 8.87 -17.55
CA GLY A 102 17.25 9.34 -18.43
C GLY A 102 17.73 9.51 -19.87
N SER A 103 18.91 10.08 -20.09
CA SER A 103 19.49 10.25 -21.43
C SER A 103 19.76 8.93 -22.14
N VAL A 104 20.19 7.88 -21.41
CA VAL A 104 20.42 6.54 -21.97
C VAL A 104 19.10 5.85 -22.34
N LEU A 105 18.03 6.14 -21.59
CA LEU A 105 16.71 5.51 -21.76
C LEU A 105 15.74 6.34 -22.62
N ASP A 106 16.15 7.52 -23.07
CA ASP A 106 15.30 8.52 -23.75
C ASP A 106 14.09 8.97 -22.91
N TYR A 107 14.31 9.14 -21.59
CA TYR A 107 13.30 9.59 -20.62
C TYR A 107 13.78 10.80 -19.82
N VAL A 108 12.85 11.64 -19.38
CA VAL A 108 13.16 12.65 -18.35
C VAL A 108 12.86 12.05 -16.99
N ILE A 109 13.91 11.83 -16.21
CA ILE A 109 13.82 11.20 -14.89
C ILE A 109 14.27 12.20 -13.83
N ARG A 110 13.41 12.47 -12.85
CA ARG A 110 13.72 13.38 -11.75
C ARG A 110 13.11 12.93 -10.42
N PRO A 111 13.83 13.07 -9.30
CA PRO A 111 13.26 12.85 -7.98
C PRO A 111 12.21 13.93 -7.68
N VAL A 112 11.11 13.54 -7.05
CA VAL A 112 10.08 14.47 -6.57
C VAL A 112 10.51 15.02 -5.21
N VAL A 113 10.65 16.35 -5.09
CA VAL A 113 11.10 17.01 -3.86
C VAL A 113 10.23 18.25 -3.59
N PRO A 114 9.79 18.50 -2.33
CA PRO A 114 9.82 17.56 -1.20
C PRO A 114 8.76 16.46 -1.39
N SER A 115 9.02 15.27 -0.85
CA SER A 115 8.03 14.19 -0.87
C SER A 115 8.06 13.45 0.46
N GLU A 116 6.87 13.18 1.02
CA GLU A 116 6.72 12.32 2.20
C GLU A 116 7.12 10.86 1.91
N THR A 117 7.16 10.51 0.62
CA THR A 117 7.57 9.21 0.09
C THR A 117 8.75 9.37 -0.85
N LEU A 118 9.62 8.36 -0.93
CA LEU A 118 10.73 8.37 -1.90
C LEU A 118 10.18 8.15 -3.31
N THR A 119 9.88 9.21 -4.05
CA THR A 119 9.18 9.12 -5.34
C THR A 119 10.01 9.70 -6.48
N LEU A 120 10.02 8.98 -7.61
CA LEU A 120 10.68 9.38 -8.84
C LEU A 120 9.64 9.60 -9.93
N GLU A 121 9.73 10.73 -10.62
CA GLU A 121 8.91 11.02 -11.78
C GLU A 121 9.67 10.66 -13.06
N VAL A 122 9.05 9.83 -13.89
CA VAL A 122 9.55 9.39 -15.18
C VAL A 122 8.60 9.87 -16.27
N GLN A 123 9.00 10.89 -17.01
CA GLN A 123 8.29 11.33 -18.21
C GLN A 123 8.76 10.46 -19.39
N TYR A 124 7.89 9.54 -19.81
CA TYR A 124 8.19 8.59 -20.89
C TYR A 124 7.58 9.00 -22.24
N LYS A 125 6.69 10.00 -22.24
CA LYS A 125 6.19 10.75 -23.40
C LYS A 125 5.83 12.17 -22.96
N THR A 126 5.69 13.11 -23.91
CA THR A 126 5.41 14.54 -23.64
C THR A 126 4.34 14.76 -22.57
N ASP A 127 3.19 14.08 -22.69
CA ASP A 127 2.06 14.23 -21.76
C ASP A 127 1.86 13.03 -20.82
N ARG A 128 2.86 12.15 -20.70
CA ARG A 128 2.73 10.93 -19.88
C ARG A 128 3.86 10.78 -18.88
N HIS A 129 3.44 10.68 -17.63
CA HIS A 129 4.30 10.61 -16.47
C HIS A 129 3.99 9.32 -15.71
N LEU A 130 5.04 8.67 -15.23
CA LEU A 130 4.98 7.52 -14.33
C LEU A 130 5.70 7.91 -13.04
N TYR A 131 4.99 7.79 -11.91
CA TYR A 131 5.55 7.96 -10.58
C TYR A 131 5.98 6.60 -10.03
N VAL A 132 7.23 6.51 -9.58
CA VAL A 132 7.82 5.28 -9.04
C VAL A 132 8.19 5.52 -7.59
N ASP A 133 7.47 4.84 -6.68
CA ASP A 133 7.74 4.91 -5.25
C ASP A 133 8.77 3.86 -4.84
N PHE A 134 9.86 4.28 -4.20
CA PHE A 134 10.84 3.41 -3.58
C PHE A 134 10.32 3.00 -2.20
N LEU A 135 10.13 1.70 -2.00
CA LEU A 135 9.62 1.14 -0.75
C LEU A 135 10.68 0.25 -0.11
N PRO A 136 11.44 0.78 0.89
CA PRO A 136 12.29 -0.05 1.72
C PRO A 136 11.48 -1.18 2.35
N LEU A 137 11.98 -2.40 2.21
CA LEU A 137 11.28 -3.63 2.56
C LEU A 137 12.13 -4.49 3.50
N LEU A 138 11.53 -4.96 4.58
CA LEU A 138 12.04 -6.01 5.43
C LEU A 138 11.20 -7.27 5.22
N VAL A 139 11.86 -8.41 5.08
CA VAL A 139 11.20 -9.71 5.07
C VAL A 139 11.63 -10.43 6.33
N MET A 140 10.67 -10.65 7.22
CA MET A 140 10.89 -11.32 8.50
C MET A 140 10.98 -12.85 8.30
N ASP A 141 11.52 -13.54 9.30
CA ASP A 141 11.70 -15.01 9.24
C ASP A 141 10.36 -15.77 9.18
N ASP A 142 9.26 -15.19 9.67
CA ASP A 142 7.90 -15.72 9.58
C ASP A 142 7.22 -15.45 8.23
N GLY A 143 7.92 -14.79 7.30
CA GLY A 143 7.41 -14.39 5.98
C GLY A 143 6.67 -13.06 5.96
N ALA A 144 6.52 -12.36 7.09
CA ALA A 144 5.89 -11.04 7.11
C ALA A 144 6.75 -10.03 6.32
N SER A 145 6.10 -9.33 5.39
CA SER A 145 6.70 -8.25 4.61
C SER A 145 6.39 -6.91 5.25
N LEU A 146 7.41 -6.17 5.68
CA LEU A 146 7.27 -4.89 6.35
C LEU A 146 7.87 -3.77 5.50
N ILE A 147 7.07 -2.76 5.18
CA ILE A 147 7.49 -1.62 4.35
C ILE A 147 7.68 -0.37 5.19
N ALA A 148 8.68 0.43 4.83
CA ALA A 148 8.88 1.76 5.38
C ALA A 148 7.88 2.74 4.76
N LYS A 149 6.60 2.57 5.11
CA LYS A 149 5.53 3.52 4.77
C LYS A 149 4.92 4.03 6.08
N PRO A 150 5.11 5.32 6.42
CA PRO A 150 4.63 5.89 7.67
C PRO A 150 3.13 5.65 7.88
N HIS A 151 2.73 5.59 9.15
CA HIS A 151 1.32 5.68 9.53
C HIS A 151 0.81 7.09 9.15
N ARG A 152 -0.38 7.23 8.56
CA ARG A 152 -0.89 8.53 8.10
C ARG A 152 -1.07 9.53 9.23
N LEU A 153 -1.53 9.04 10.38
CA LEU A 153 -1.62 9.82 11.62
C LEU A 153 -0.30 9.76 12.43
N ALA A 154 0.85 9.80 11.76
CA ALA A 154 2.17 9.77 12.38
C ALA A 154 2.44 11.07 13.18
N ALA A 155 1.82 11.17 14.34
CA ALA A 155 2.41 11.91 15.44
C ALA A 155 3.73 11.25 15.87
N GLU A 156 4.60 11.97 16.58
CA GLU A 156 5.92 11.51 17.07
C GLU A 156 5.90 10.07 17.65
N ARG A 157 4.77 9.67 18.25
CA ARG A 157 4.58 8.33 18.83
C ARG A 157 4.60 7.16 17.84
N HIS A 158 4.34 7.37 16.55
CA HIS A 158 4.22 6.29 15.55
C HIS A 158 5.39 6.24 14.56
N GLU A 159 6.42 7.08 14.72
CA GLU A 159 7.51 7.22 13.75
C GLU A 159 8.34 5.94 13.55
N ASN A 160 8.33 5.04 14.54
CA ASN A 160 9.08 3.79 14.52
C ASN A 160 8.28 2.60 13.96
N LEU A 161 7.00 2.79 13.61
CA LEU A 161 6.13 1.72 13.13
C LEU A 161 6.37 1.40 11.65
N TRP A 162 6.84 0.18 11.40
CA TRP A 162 6.86 -0.41 10.08
C TRP A 162 5.48 -0.96 9.73
N ARG A 163 5.06 -0.78 8.49
CA ARG A 163 3.74 -1.25 8.03
C ARG A 163 3.85 -2.65 7.44
N GLN A 164 2.98 -3.55 7.86
CA GLN A 164 2.86 -4.85 7.21
C GLN A 164 2.18 -4.70 5.84
N SER A 165 2.80 -5.25 4.80
CA SER A 165 2.28 -5.26 3.44
C SER A 165 1.60 -6.59 3.14
N PHE A 166 0.30 -6.53 2.82
CA PHE A 166 -0.52 -7.69 2.43
C PHE A 166 -0.67 -7.84 0.92
N ARG A 167 -0.27 -6.81 0.15
CA ARG A 167 -0.56 -6.63 -1.27
C ARG A 167 -0.31 -7.88 -2.12
N VAL A 168 0.88 -8.49 -1.98
CA VAL A 168 1.28 -9.65 -2.80
C VAL A 168 0.37 -10.84 -2.49
N ALA A 169 0.16 -11.14 -1.21
CA ALA A 169 -0.70 -12.24 -0.79
C ALA A 169 -2.18 -12.00 -1.16
N GLU A 170 -2.68 -10.77 -1.03
CA GLU A 170 -4.04 -10.39 -1.46
C GLU A 170 -4.22 -10.59 -2.97
N THR A 171 -3.26 -10.14 -3.77
CA THR A 171 -3.31 -10.25 -5.24
C THR A 171 -3.20 -11.70 -5.71
N VAL A 172 -2.32 -12.49 -5.07
CA VAL A 172 -2.19 -13.92 -5.36
C VAL A 172 -3.49 -14.65 -5.03
N ARG A 173 -4.10 -14.38 -3.86
CA ARG A 173 -5.37 -14.98 -3.47
C ARG A 173 -6.49 -14.62 -4.43
N LEU A 174 -6.61 -13.34 -4.80
CA LEU A 174 -7.63 -12.86 -5.73
C LEU A 174 -7.52 -13.55 -7.10
N ARG A 175 -6.30 -13.64 -7.64
CA ARG A 175 -6.07 -14.32 -8.93
C ARG A 175 -6.31 -15.82 -8.85
N ALA A 176 -5.93 -16.46 -7.75
CA ALA A 176 -6.18 -17.89 -7.58
C ALA A 176 -7.67 -18.21 -7.63
N LEU A 177 -8.50 -17.40 -6.97
CA LEU A 177 -9.96 -17.54 -7.00
C LEU A 177 -10.51 -17.36 -8.42
N ASP A 178 -10.11 -16.30 -9.12
CA ASP A 178 -10.56 -16.08 -10.51
C ASP A 178 -10.06 -17.17 -11.48
N GLN A 179 -8.90 -17.77 -11.23
CA GLN A 179 -8.42 -18.89 -12.06
C GLN A 179 -9.21 -20.18 -11.82
N GLU A 180 -9.68 -20.40 -10.59
CA GLU A 180 -10.42 -21.59 -10.19
C GLU A 180 -11.80 -21.65 -10.86
N ASP A 181 -12.53 -20.54 -10.89
CA ASP A 181 -13.91 -20.47 -11.38
C ASP A 181 -14.10 -19.58 -12.63
N ARG A 182 -13.01 -19.04 -13.20
CA ARG A 182 -13.06 -18.03 -14.28
C ARG A 182 -13.86 -16.78 -13.89
N GLY A 183 -13.75 -16.42 -12.62
CA GLY A 183 -14.52 -15.37 -12.00
C GLY A 183 -14.18 -13.95 -12.46
N CYS A 184 -15.02 -13.00 -12.06
CA CYS A 184 -14.91 -11.59 -12.39
C CYS A 184 -14.37 -10.73 -11.23
N ARG A 185 -13.68 -11.29 -10.22
CA ARG A 185 -13.25 -10.53 -9.03
C ARG A 185 -12.24 -9.45 -9.38
N CYS A 186 -11.24 -9.76 -10.21
CA CYS A 186 -10.27 -8.79 -10.71
C CYS A 186 -10.94 -7.72 -11.57
N ALA A 187 -11.94 -8.09 -12.38
CA ALA A 187 -12.71 -7.13 -13.18
C ALA A 187 -13.50 -6.17 -12.28
N CYS A 188 -14.22 -6.71 -11.27
CA CYS A 188 -14.92 -5.94 -10.26
C CYS A 188 -13.97 -5.00 -9.52
N LEU A 189 -12.79 -5.49 -9.10
CA LEU A 189 -11.76 -4.65 -8.47
C LEU A 189 -11.31 -3.50 -9.39
N LYS A 190 -11.07 -3.77 -10.67
CA LYS A 190 -10.67 -2.72 -11.63
C LYS A 190 -11.78 -1.68 -11.81
N VAL A 191 -13.04 -2.10 -11.93
CA VAL A 191 -14.18 -1.18 -12.01
C VAL A 191 -14.26 -0.31 -10.76
N THR A 192 -14.28 -0.90 -9.57
CA THR A 192 -14.39 -0.13 -8.31
C THR A 192 -13.18 0.77 -8.07
N LYS A 193 -11.97 0.35 -8.42
CA LYS A 193 -10.78 1.22 -8.38
C LYS A 193 -10.91 2.40 -9.33
N ALA A 194 -11.42 2.20 -10.54
CA ALA A 194 -11.62 3.27 -11.51
C ALA A 194 -12.65 4.29 -10.99
N VAL A 195 -13.77 3.80 -10.44
CA VAL A 195 -14.78 4.61 -9.76
C VAL A 195 -14.15 5.44 -8.64
N CYS A 196 -13.40 4.82 -7.73
CA CYS A 196 -12.78 5.55 -6.61
C CYS A 196 -11.76 6.58 -7.10
N LYS A 197 -11.02 6.29 -8.17
CA LYS A 197 -10.01 7.21 -8.74
C LYS A 197 -10.64 8.41 -9.45
N LEU A 198 -11.78 8.22 -10.11
CA LEU A 198 -12.47 9.27 -10.86
C LEU A 198 -13.40 10.13 -9.99
N ASN A 199 -13.73 9.67 -8.78
CA ASN A 199 -14.60 10.38 -7.84
C ASN A 199 -13.77 10.93 -6.67
N PRO A 200 -13.53 12.25 -6.57
CA PRO A 200 -12.68 12.84 -5.53
C PRO A 200 -13.09 12.48 -4.09
N ALA A 201 -14.40 12.35 -3.84
CA ALA A 201 -14.92 11.95 -2.53
C ALA A 201 -14.52 10.51 -2.14
N LEU A 202 -14.29 9.63 -3.12
CA LEU A 202 -13.92 8.22 -2.91
C LEU A 202 -12.42 7.95 -3.06
N ALA A 203 -11.63 8.96 -3.46
CA ALA A 203 -10.20 8.80 -3.76
C ALA A 203 -9.36 8.34 -2.56
N ARG A 204 -9.90 8.46 -1.34
CA ARG A 204 -9.27 7.97 -0.09
C ARG A 204 -9.35 6.45 0.07
N LEU A 205 -10.22 5.75 -0.66
CA LEU A 205 -10.29 4.29 -0.64
C LEU A 205 -9.08 3.70 -1.38
N SER A 206 -8.24 2.99 -0.64
CA SER A 206 -7.04 2.36 -1.17
C SER A 206 -7.35 1.06 -1.91
N ALA A 207 -6.46 0.68 -2.82
CA ALA A 207 -6.56 -0.60 -3.52
C ALA A 207 -6.58 -1.81 -2.57
N SER A 208 -5.88 -1.76 -1.44
CA SER A 208 -5.87 -2.85 -0.44
C SER A 208 -7.22 -2.98 0.26
N GLN A 209 -7.84 -1.86 0.65
CA GLN A 209 -9.20 -1.86 1.22
C GLN A 209 -10.21 -2.48 0.23
N LEU A 210 -10.18 -2.05 -1.04
CA LEU A 210 -11.07 -2.59 -2.08
C LEU A 210 -10.82 -4.09 -2.33
N THR A 211 -9.55 -4.52 -2.32
CA THR A 211 -9.19 -5.94 -2.53
C THR A 211 -9.67 -6.79 -1.37
N SER A 212 -9.42 -6.38 -0.13
CA SER A 212 -9.91 -7.09 1.06
C SER A 212 -11.44 -7.15 1.11
N ALA A 213 -12.15 -6.08 0.72
CA ALA A 213 -13.61 -6.10 0.65
C ALA A 213 -14.15 -7.12 -0.38
N ILE A 214 -13.50 -7.24 -1.55
CA ILE A 214 -13.85 -8.26 -2.56
C ILE A 214 -13.55 -9.68 -2.06
N LEU A 215 -12.42 -9.88 -1.38
CA LEU A 215 -12.07 -11.18 -0.81
C LEU A 215 -13.09 -11.62 0.25
N LEU A 216 -13.50 -10.71 1.15
CA LEU A 216 -14.54 -10.97 2.15
C LEU A 216 -15.91 -11.24 1.51
N LEU A 217 -16.24 -10.53 0.43
CA LEU A 217 -17.47 -10.79 -0.33
C LEU A 217 -17.41 -12.18 -0.99
N SER A 218 -16.24 -12.58 -1.49
CA SER A 218 -16.03 -13.89 -2.13
C SER A 218 -16.19 -15.07 -1.17
N GLU A 219 -16.05 -14.85 0.14
CA GLU A 219 -16.34 -15.88 1.14
C GLU A 219 -17.85 -16.11 1.35
N LYS A 220 -18.66 -15.09 1.05
CA LYS A 220 -20.12 -15.12 1.22
C LYS A 220 -20.85 -15.50 -0.07
N GLU A 221 -20.32 -15.05 -1.20
CA GLU A 221 -20.93 -15.19 -2.52
C GLU A 221 -20.13 -16.16 -3.38
N GLY A 222 -20.79 -17.22 -3.88
CA GLY A 222 -20.14 -18.25 -4.69
C GLY A 222 -20.13 -17.96 -6.20
N ASP A 223 -21.13 -17.26 -6.73
CA ASP A 223 -21.21 -16.98 -8.15
C ASP A 223 -20.36 -15.75 -8.52
N TRP A 224 -19.30 -15.92 -9.28
CA TRP A 224 -18.48 -14.81 -9.78
C TRP A 224 -18.41 -14.81 -11.30
N THR A 225 -19.43 -15.36 -11.97
CA THR A 225 -19.53 -15.33 -13.43
C THR A 225 -19.48 -13.90 -13.98
N GLN A 226 -19.19 -13.74 -15.28
CA GLN A 226 -19.10 -12.42 -15.90
C GLN A 226 -20.46 -11.71 -15.91
N GLU A 227 -21.53 -12.48 -16.01
CA GLU A 227 -22.92 -12.03 -15.98
C GLU A 227 -23.30 -11.46 -14.61
N ALA A 228 -22.73 -12.00 -13.52
CA ALA A 228 -22.95 -11.55 -12.16
C ALA A 228 -22.15 -10.28 -11.77
N LEU A 229 -21.31 -9.74 -12.67
CA LEU A 229 -20.43 -8.61 -12.36
C LEU A 229 -21.19 -7.39 -11.83
N ALA A 230 -22.34 -7.05 -12.43
CA ALA A 230 -23.16 -5.93 -11.99
C ALA A 230 -23.69 -6.14 -10.57
N ASP A 231 -24.19 -7.34 -10.27
CA ASP A 231 -24.70 -7.69 -8.94
C ASP A 231 -23.57 -7.68 -7.90
N ARG A 232 -22.39 -8.23 -8.23
CA ARG A 232 -21.21 -8.22 -7.36
C ARG A 232 -20.70 -6.81 -7.11
N PHE A 233 -20.74 -5.93 -8.11
CA PHE A 233 -20.40 -4.53 -7.93
C PHE A 233 -21.36 -3.85 -6.93
N LEU A 234 -22.68 -4.03 -7.09
CA LEU A 234 -23.66 -3.45 -6.15
C LEU A 234 -23.56 -4.04 -4.75
N GLN A 235 -23.34 -5.35 -4.61
CA GLN A 235 -23.11 -6.00 -3.33
C GLN A 235 -21.82 -5.50 -2.66
N LEU A 236 -20.76 -5.27 -3.43
CA LEU A 236 -19.52 -4.68 -2.92
C LEU A 236 -19.76 -3.27 -2.37
N LEU A 237 -20.51 -2.42 -3.10
CA LEU A 237 -20.86 -1.08 -2.59
C LEU A 237 -21.63 -1.15 -1.27
N ARG A 238 -22.64 -2.03 -1.18
CA ARG A 238 -23.40 -2.25 0.07
C ARG A 238 -22.51 -2.77 1.20
N SER A 239 -21.60 -3.70 0.90
CA SER A 239 -20.66 -4.23 1.89
C SER A 239 -19.70 -3.15 2.38
N LEU A 240 -19.20 -2.29 1.48
CA LEU A 240 -18.34 -1.17 1.84
C LEU A 240 -19.07 -0.17 2.74
N VAL A 241 -20.32 0.19 2.42
CA VAL A 241 -21.16 1.02 3.30
C VAL A 241 -21.28 0.39 4.68
N GLY A 242 -21.62 -0.90 4.78
CA GLY A 242 -21.72 -1.59 6.07
C GLY A 242 -20.40 -1.62 6.86
N HIS A 243 -19.26 -1.76 6.19
CA HIS A 243 -17.94 -1.67 6.83
C HIS A 243 -17.60 -0.25 7.31
N LEU A 244 -18.02 0.78 6.57
CA LEU A 244 -17.83 2.18 6.95
C LEU A 244 -18.72 2.55 8.14
N GLU A 245 -20.00 2.13 8.14
CA GLU A 245 -20.91 2.30 9.28
C GLU A 245 -20.37 1.61 10.54
N ALA A 246 -19.74 0.45 10.40
CA ALA A 246 -19.08 -0.24 11.51
C ALA A 246 -17.72 0.38 11.92
N GLY A 247 -17.20 1.35 11.15
CA GLY A 247 -15.86 1.92 11.32
C GLY A 247 -14.73 0.90 11.16
N ARG A 248 -15.02 -0.27 10.56
CA ARG A 248 -14.11 -1.41 10.53
C ARG A 248 -14.24 -2.21 9.25
N LEU A 249 -13.13 -2.27 8.51
CA LEU A 249 -12.90 -3.22 7.43
C LEU A 249 -11.76 -4.17 7.85
N PRO A 250 -12.06 -5.43 8.23
CA PRO A 250 -10.99 -6.38 8.54
C PRO A 250 -10.17 -6.71 7.29
N CYS A 251 -8.86 -6.90 7.45
CA CYS A 251 -8.05 -7.49 6.39
C CYS A 251 -8.48 -8.95 6.18
N ALA A 252 -8.73 -9.34 4.92
CA ALA A 252 -9.18 -10.70 4.60
C ALA A 252 -8.16 -11.78 4.98
N LEU A 253 -6.86 -11.44 5.01
CA LEU A 253 -5.79 -12.37 5.38
C LEU A 253 -5.53 -12.42 6.88
N ILE A 254 -5.72 -11.29 7.58
CA ILE A 254 -5.49 -11.16 9.02
C ILE A 254 -6.64 -10.35 9.65
N PRO A 255 -7.73 -11.01 10.10
CA PRO A 255 -8.95 -10.31 10.53
C PRO A 255 -8.81 -9.34 11.71
N LYS A 256 -7.73 -9.46 12.50
CA LYS A 256 -7.42 -8.51 13.59
C LYS A 256 -7.06 -7.12 13.07
N VAL A 257 -6.47 -7.00 11.87
CA VAL A 257 -6.06 -5.73 11.26
C VAL A 257 -7.29 -5.01 10.71
N ASN A 258 -7.53 -3.77 11.15
CA ASN A 258 -8.54 -2.89 10.58
C ASN A 258 -7.92 -2.01 9.49
N LEU A 259 -8.32 -2.18 8.25
CA LEU A 259 -7.82 -1.39 7.12
C LEU A 259 -8.35 0.06 7.09
N PHE A 260 -9.35 0.39 7.91
CA PHE A 260 -9.83 1.76 8.12
C PHE A 260 -9.15 2.47 9.30
N CYS A 261 -8.19 1.84 10.00
CA CYS A 261 -7.55 2.42 11.19
C CYS A 261 -6.89 3.78 10.96
N GLU A 262 -6.54 4.10 9.72
CA GLU A 262 -5.89 5.36 9.35
C GLU A 262 -6.85 6.42 8.84
N LEU A 263 -8.13 6.11 8.64
CA LEU A 263 -9.16 7.07 8.26
C LEU A 263 -9.65 7.84 9.49
N THR A 264 -9.95 9.12 9.33
CA THR A 264 -10.60 9.91 10.39
C THR A 264 -12.10 9.56 10.46
N PRO A 265 -12.78 9.82 11.58
CA PRO A 265 -14.23 9.65 11.65
C PRO A 265 -14.98 10.44 10.57
N VAL A 266 -14.54 11.68 10.30
CA VAL A 266 -15.12 12.53 9.24
C VAL A 266 -14.95 11.90 7.87
N GLU A 267 -13.77 11.34 7.59
CA GLU A 267 -13.52 10.62 6.34
C GLU A 267 -14.40 9.39 6.17
N VAL A 268 -14.60 8.63 7.24
CA VAL A 268 -15.46 7.44 7.22
C VAL A 268 -16.91 7.86 6.93
N ASP A 269 -17.40 8.92 7.56
CA ASP A 269 -18.75 9.45 7.33
C ASP A 269 -18.93 9.98 5.90
N GLU A 270 -17.96 10.76 5.39
CA GLU A 270 -17.97 11.30 4.01
C GLU A 270 -18.00 10.17 2.97
N LEU A 271 -17.15 9.15 3.15
CA LEU A 271 -17.10 7.97 2.29
C LEU A 271 -18.41 7.18 2.35
N GLY A 272 -18.93 6.96 3.56
CA GLY A 272 -20.17 6.22 3.80
C GLY A 272 -21.36 6.90 3.15
N TYR A 273 -21.52 8.21 3.38
CA TYR A 273 -22.58 9.02 2.79
C TYR A 273 -22.51 9.00 1.26
N THR A 274 -21.33 9.21 0.67
CA THR A 274 -21.13 9.22 -0.77
C THR A 274 -21.53 7.89 -1.41
N LEU A 275 -21.06 6.77 -0.84
CA LEU A 275 -21.41 5.43 -1.33
C LEU A 275 -22.90 5.13 -1.14
N TYR A 276 -23.48 5.53 -0.01
CA TYR A 276 -24.90 5.32 0.28
C TYR A 276 -25.79 6.05 -0.72
N CYS A 277 -25.54 7.33 -0.99
CA CYS A 277 -26.26 8.09 -2.01
C CYS A 277 -26.15 7.45 -3.39
N SER A 278 -24.97 6.90 -3.71
CA SER A 278 -24.71 6.24 -4.98
C SER A 278 -25.44 4.90 -5.14
N LEU A 279 -25.96 4.29 -4.06
CA LEU A 279 -26.76 3.06 -4.17
C LEU A 279 -28.11 3.29 -4.85
N SER A 280 -28.65 4.52 -4.83
CA SER A 280 -29.90 4.85 -5.54
C SER A 280 -29.69 5.11 -7.03
N ASP A 281 -28.51 5.56 -7.44
CA ASP A 281 -28.10 5.77 -8.83
C ASP A 281 -26.65 5.30 -9.06
N PRO A 282 -26.42 3.97 -9.13
CA PRO A 282 -25.06 3.42 -9.24
C PRO A 282 -24.41 3.73 -10.59
N GLU A 283 -25.20 4.01 -11.63
CA GLU A 283 -24.68 4.42 -12.94
C GLU A 283 -24.01 5.79 -12.87
N GLY A 284 -24.44 6.66 -11.97
CA GLY A 284 -23.81 7.95 -11.70
C GLY A 284 -22.32 7.82 -11.36
N LEU A 285 -21.91 6.76 -10.66
CA LEU A 285 -20.51 6.49 -10.33
C LEU A 285 -19.64 6.14 -11.54
N LEU A 286 -20.25 5.66 -12.62
CA LEU A 286 -19.57 5.24 -13.84
C LEU A 286 -19.39 6.40 -14.83
N ARG A 287 -20.04 7.55 -14.60
CA ARG A 287 -19.90 8.73 -15.44
C ARG A 287 -18.56 9.39 -15.16
N THR A 288 -17.80 9.67 -16.21
CA THR A 288 -16.61 10.52 -16.12
C THR A 288 -17.04 11.97 -15.90
N PRO A 289 -16.44 12.74 -14.99
CA PRO A 289 -16.61 14.18 -14.99
C PRO A 289 -16.22 14.69 -16.39
N HIS A 290 -17.13 15.43 -17.04
CA HIS A 290 -16.81 16.07 -18.31
C HIS A 290 -15.56 16.92 -18.12
N SER A 291 -14.59 16.74 -19.02
CA SER A 291 -13.45 17.63 -19.14
C SER A 291 -13.98 18.93 -19.73
N ASP A 292 -14.20 19.93 -18.87
CA ASP A 292 -14.27 21.32 -19.31
C ASP A 292 -12.86 21.83 -19.68
#